data_AF-A0AAV2SNU6-F1
#
_entry.id   AF-A0AAV2SNU6-F1
#
_cell.length_a   1.000
_cell.length_b   1.000
_cell.length_c   1.000
_cell.angle_alpha   90.00
_cell.angle_beta   90.00
_cell.angle_gamma   90.00
#
_symmetry.space_group_name_H-M   'P 1'
#
loop_
_entity.id
_entity.type
_entity.pdbx_description
1 polymer ?
#
loop_
_entity_poly.entity_id
_entity_poly.type
_entity_poly.pdbx_seq_one_letter_code
_entity_poly.pdbx_strand_id
1 'polypeptide(L)'
;LYEFADQVRVEYDVSIPEASAYYRSWSGYGDELGWSACWLYYATGESIYLNDAKRHWNDFGMNKGDATGFSWDDKTAGVYLLMSQLDGGSEYLTTLQKFMDRIINDSPYTPGGLMYLDPWGSLRHANNVAFIAL
;
A
#
# COMPACT_ATOMS: atom_id res chain seq x y z
N LEU A 1 -17.27 9.51 0.46
CA LEU A 1 -16.36 8.73 1.32
C LEU A 1 -14.93 9.25 1.20
N TYR A 2 -14.32 9.19 0.02
CA TYR A 2 -12.96 9.69 -0.20
C TYR A 2 -12.75 11.16 0.19
N GLU A 3 -13.63 12.06 -0.27
CA GLU A 3 -13.53 13.49 0.10
C GLU A 3 -13.53 13.72 1.61
N PHE A 4 -14.40 13.01 2.34
CA PHE A 4 -14.42 13.05 3.80
C PHE A 4 -13.10 12.57 4.40
N ALA A 5 -12.52 11.49 3.88
CA ALA A 5 -11.24 10.95 4.36
C ALA A 5 -10.06 11.92 4.09
N ASP A 6 -10.02 12.58 2.93
CA ASP A 6 -8.94 13.54 2.62
C ASP A 6 -9.07 14.85 3.41
N GLN A 7 -10.29 15.25 3.76
CA GLN A 7 -10.57 16.45 4.57
C GLN A 7 -10.44 16.23 6.08
N VAL A 8 -10.82 15.05 6.59
CA VAL A 8 -10.83 14.71 8.02
C VAL A 8 -9.82 13.59 8.27
N ARG A 9 -8.56 14.01 8.42
CA ARG A 9 -7.40 13.11 8.52
C ARG A 9 -7.19 12.63 9.94
N VAL A 10 -7.72 11.45 10.26
CA VAL A 10 -7.59 10.78 11.55
C VAL A 10 -7.59 9.27 11.35
N GLU A 11 -6.79 8.56 12.13
CA GLU A 11 -6.85 7.10 12.21
C GLU A 11 -8.22 6.67 12.76
N TYR A 12 -8.90 5.75 12.08
CA TYR A 12 -10.29 5.43 12.41
C TYR A 12 -10.44 4.88 13.83
N ASP A 13 -9.43 4.15 14.32
CA ASP A 13 -9.45 3.52 15.63
C ASP A 13 -9.19 4.52 16.77
N VAL A 14 -8.82 5.77 16.48
CA VAL A 14 -8.94 6.88 17.45
C VAL A 14 -10.41 7.20 17.74
N SER A 15 -11.26 7.08 16.73
CA SER A 15 -12.70 7.33 16.87
C SER A 15 -13.48 6.09 17.33
N ILE A 16 -12.94 4.89 17.09
CA ILE A 16 -13.51 3.59 17.48
C ILE A 16 -12.44 2.81 18.26
N PRO A 17 -12.15 3.18 19.52
CA PRO A 17 -11.01 2.66 20.28
C PRO A 17 -11.07 1.15 20.55
N GLU A 18 -12.25 0.55 20.56
CA GLU A 18 -12.41 -0.90 20.70
C GLU A 18 -11.80 -1.67 19.53
N ALA A 19 -11.73 -1.06 18.34
CA ALA A 19 -11.16 -1.67 17.16
C ALA A 19 -9.63 -1.80 17.23
N SER A 20 -8.94 -0.93 17.99
CA SER A 20 -7.48 -0.98 18.14
C SER A 20 -6.99 -2.30 18.75
N ALA A 21 -7.86 -3.05 19.44
CA ALA A 21 -7.52 -4.37 19.97
C ALA A 21 -7.51 -5.48 18.90
N TYR A 22 -8.03 -5.22 17.70
CA TYR A 22 -8.21 -6.21 16.63
C TYR A 22 -7.60 -5.77 15.30
N TYR A 23 -7.97 -4.57 14.84
CA TYR A 23 -7.62 -4.02 13.52
C TYR A 23 -7.16 -2.56 13.65
N ARG A 24 -6.23 -2.30 14.56
CA ARG A 24 -5.60 -0.98 14.70
C ARG A 24 -5.01 -0.49 13.39
N SER A 25 -5.15 0.79 13.07
CA SER A 25 -4.38 1.40 11.98
C SER A 25 -2.91 1.52 12.40
N TRP A 26 -2.05 0.60 11.92
CA TRP A 26 -0.62 0.62 12.26
C TRP A 26 0.19 1.44 11.23
N SER A 27 -0.19 1.40 9.96
CA SER A 27 0.41 2.20 8.88
C SER A 27 -0.08 3.65 8.84
N GLY A 28 -1.18 3.95 9.53
CA GLY A 28 -1.88 5.23 9.46
C GLY A 28 -2.95 5.22 8.36
N TYR A 29 -3.31 6.41 7.85
CA TYR A 29 -4.31 6.57 6.78
C TYR A 29 -3.71 7.01 5.42
N GLY A 30 -2.40 7.27 5.39
CA GLY A 30 -1.74 7.90 4.24
C GLY A 30 -1.72 6.99 3.01
N ASP A 31 -1.45 5.70 3.23
CA ASP A 31 -1.48 4.70 2.18
C ASP A 31 -2.91 4.43 1.65
N GLU A 32 -3.94 4.53 2.50
CA GLU A 32 -5.34 4.48 2.06
C GLU A 32 -5.72 5.65 1.18
N LEU A 33 -5.24 6.87 1.46
CA LEU A 33 -5.50 8.04 0.62
C LEU A 33 -4.88 7.86 -0.78
N GLY A 34 -3.62 7.40 -0.85
CA GLY A 34 -3.01 7.05 -2.14
C GLY A 34 -3.76 5.94 -2.87
N TRP A 35 -4.09 4.86 -2.16
CA TRP A 35 -4.80 3.71 -2.70
C TRP A 35 -6.19 4.06 -3.25
N SER A 36 -6.97 4.80 -2.48
CA SER A 36 -8.32 5.21 -2.87
C SER A 36 -8.31 6.19 -4.03
N ALA A 37 -7.36 7.13 -4.07
CA ALA A 37 -7.17 8.02 -5.22
C ALA A 37 -6.85 7.25 -6.51
N CYS A 38 -5.97 6.24 -6.45
CA CYS A 38 -5.69 5.37 -7.60
C CYS A 38 -6.95 4.65 -8.09
N TRP A 39 -7.74 4.04 -7.20
CA TRP A 39 -8.96 3.33 -7.58
C TRP A 39 -10.05 4.25 -8.14
N LEU A 40 -10.21 5.44 -7.56
CA LEU A 40 -11.17 6.42 -8.07
C LEU A 40 -10.76 6.91 -9.45
N TYR A 41 -9.47 7.16 -9.69
CA TYR A 41 -9.00 7.48 -11.03
C TYR A 41 -9.27 6.33 -12.01
N TYR A 42 -8.93 5.10 -11.64
CA TYR A 42 -9.20 3.92 -12.47
C TYR A 42 -10.69 3.77 -12.83
N ALA A 43 -11.58 4.00 -11.87
CA ALA A 43 -13.02 3.83 -12.06
C ALA A 43 -13.69 4.98 -12.84
N THR A 44 -13.16 6.20 -12.75
CA THR A 44 -13.84 7.41 -13.25
C THR A 44 -13.13 8.08 -14.43
N GLY A 45 -11.80 7.93 -14.54
CA GLY A 45 -10.97 8.68 -15.47
C GLY A 45 -10.80 10.17 -15.12
N GLU A 46 -11.32 10.63 -13.97
CA GLU A 46 -11.23 12.04 -13.59
C GLU A 46 -9.82 12.39 -13.10
N SER A 47 -9.19 13.37 -13.76
CA SER A 47 -7.79 13.74 -13.51
C SER A 47 -7.52 14.26 -12.10
N ILE A 48 -8.55 14.72 -11.37
CA ILE A 48 -8.43 15.13 -9.98
C ILE A 48 -7.90 14.00 -9.11
N TYR A 49 -8.37 12.76 -9.30
CA TYR A 49 -7.93 11.62 -8.50
C TYR A 49 -6.51 11.17 -8.85
N LEU A 50 -6.09 11.29 -10.11
CA LEU A 50 -4.70 11.04 -10.47
C LEU A 50 -3.77 12.09 -9.85
N ASN A 51 -4.16 13.36 -9.87
CA ASN A 51 -3.40 14.43 -9.24
C ASN A 51 -3.31 14.24 -7.72
N ASP A 52 -4.39 13.78 -7.09
CA ASP A 52 -4.39 13.43 -5.68
C ASP A 52 -3.47 12.24 -5.38
N ALA A 53 -3.51 11.18 -6.18
CA ALA A 53 -2.61 10.03 -6.01
C ALA A 53 -1.13 10.46 -6.08
N LYS A 54 -0.78 11.34 -7.02
CA LYS A 54 0.57 11.93 -7.13
C LYS A 54 0.93 12.82 -5.94
N ARG A 55 -0.03 13.56 -5.39
CA ARG A 55 0.18 14.36 -4.18
C ARG A 55 0.47 13.44 -2.98
N HIS A 56 -0.43 12.49 -2.71
CA HIS A 56 -0.32 11.54 -1.60
C HIS A 56 0.93 10.68 -1.68
N TRP A 57 1.35 10.29 -2.90
CA TRP A 57 2.62 9.61 -3.15
C TRP A 57 3.82 10.32 -2.50
N ASN A 58 3.86 11.65 -2.61
CA ASN A 58 4.93 12.47 -2.07
C ASN A 58 4.69 12.80 -0.59
N ASP A 59 3.47 13.21 -0.23
CA ASP A 59 3.12 13.64 1.14
C ASP A 59 3.35 12.54 2.17
N PHE A 60 3.11 11.27 1.81
CA PHE A 60 3.26 10.12 2.70
C PHE A 60 4.52 9.29 2.43
N GLY A 61 5.45 9.79 1.60
CA GLY A 61 6.77 9.19 1.43
C GLY A 61 6.79 7.84 0.71
N MET A 62 5.78 7.56 -0.12
CA MET A 62 5.69 6.32 -0.91
C MET A 62 6.83 6.21 -1.92
N ASN A 63 7.37 7.33 -2.37
CA ASN A 63 8.55 7.39 -3.24
C ASN A 63 9.82 6.70 -2.69
N LYS A 64 9.85 6.33 -1.40
CA LYS A 64 10.98 5.64 -0.78
C LYS A 64 11.10 4.18 -1.20
N GLY A 65 10.01 3.52 -1.60
CA GLY A 65 10.02 2.10 -1.98
C GLY A 65 10.30 1.15 -0.81
N ASP A 66 9.96 1.55 0.42
CA ASP A 66 10.30 0.84 1.66
C ASP A 66 9.11 0.07 2.29
N ALA A 67 8.04 -0.16 1.52
CA ALA A 67 6.90 -1.00 1.90
C ALA A 67 7.36 -2.41 2.29
N THR A 68 6.89 -2.95 3.41
CA THR A 68 7.35 -4.25 3.96
C THR A 68 6.45 -5.42 3.58
N GLY A 69 5.40 -5.15 2.80
CA GLY A 69 4.47 -6.15 2.30
C GLY A 69 3.24 -5.48 1.70
N PHE A 70 2.16 -6.23 1.61
CA PHE A 70 0.84 -5.73 1.22
C PHE A 70 -0.21 -6.41 2.10
N SER A 71 -1.10 -5.66 2.73
CA SER A 71 -2.06 -6.23 3.68
C SER A 71 -3.35 -5.41 3.81
N TRP A 72 -4.17 -5.79 4.79
CA TRP A 72 -5.36 -5.04 5.15
C TRP A 72 -5.03 -3.69 5.82
N ASP A 73 -3.82 -3.54 6.36
CA ASP A 73 -3.36 -2.34 7.06
C ASP A 73 -2.53 -1.46 6.11
N ASP A 74 -1.42 -1.96 5.56
CA ASP A 74 -0.58 -1.21 4.63
C ASP A 74 -0.85 -1.54 3.14
N LYS A 75 -1.21 -0.52 2.34
CA LYS A 75 -1.51 -0.59 0.90
C LYS A 75 -0.39 -0.01 0.03
N THR A 76 0.71 0.44 0.61
CA THR A 76 1.78 1.16 -0.08
C THR A 76 2.32 0.39 -1.30
N ALA A 77 2.58 -0.91 -1.15
CA ALA A 77 3.00 -1.76 -2.28
C ALA A 77 1.96 -1.85 -3.41
N GLY A 78 0.67 -1.83 -3.06
CA GLY A 78 -0.42 -1.78 -4.03
C GLY A 78 -0.45 -0.43 -4.78
N VAL A 79 -0.14 0.67 -4.10
CA VAL A 79 -0.03 1.99 -4.74
C VAL A 79 1.13 2.02 -5.74
N TYR A 80 2.27 1.40 -5.43
CA TYR A 80 3.40 1.28 -6.38
C TYR A 80 2.94 0.64 -7.69
N LEU A 81 2.23 -0.49 -7.60
CA LEU A 81 1.70 -1.20 -8.75
C LEU A 81 0.69 -0.35 -9.52
N LEU A 82 -0.34 0.17 -8.85
CA LEU A 82 -1.38 0.96 -9.51
C LEU A 82 -0.81 2.22 -10.18
N MET A 83 0.07 2.96 -9.53
CA MET A 83 0.68 4.16 -10.13
C MET A 83 1.53 3.83 -11.36
N SER A 84 2.25 2.69 -11.34
CA SER A 84 3.00 2.22 -12.50
C SER A 84 2.10 1.89 -13.71
N GLN A 85 0.86 1.47 -13.47
CA GLN A 85 -0.11 1.13 -14.52
C GLN A 85 -0.94 2.35 -14.98
N LEU A 86 -1.30 3.23 -14.05
CA LEU A 86 -2.25 4.32 -14.28
C LEU A 86 -1.60 5.59 -14.84
N ASP A 87 -0.43 5.97 -14.34
CA ASP A 87 0.31 7.14 -14.83
C ASP A 87 1.43 6.75 -15.81
N GLY A 88 2.06 5.59 -15.59
CA GLY A 88 3.15 5.10 -16.43
C GLY A 88 4.49 5.84 -16.26
N GLY A 89 4.62 6.71 -15.26
CA GLY A 89 5.88 7.36 -14.91
C GLY A 89 6.96 6.36 -14.50
N SER A 90 8.20 6.56 -14.98
CA SER A 90 9.32 5.65 -14.69
C SER A 90 9.63 5.53 -13.20
N GLU A 91 9.39 6.57 -12.41
CA GLU A 91 9.59 6.57 -10.96
C GLU A 91 8.76 5.49 -10.25
N TYR A 92 7.51 5.27 -10.68
CA TYR A 92 6.61 4.31 -10.02
C TYR A 92 7.05 2.88 -10.30
N LEU A 93 7.43 2.60 -11.55
CA LEU A 93 7.95 1.30 -11.93
C LEU A 93 9.29 1.00 -11.24
N THR A 94 10.20 1.98 -11.17
CA THR A 94 11.46 1.83 -10.43
C THR A 94 11.22 1.60 -8.94
N THR A 95 10.23 2.27 -8.35
CA THR A 95 9.88 2.09 -6.93
C THR A 95 9.28 0.71 -6.68
N LEU A 96 8.39 0.24 -7.56
CA LEU A 96 7.85 -1.12 -7.51
C LEU A 96 8.96 -2.18 -7.63
N GLN A 97 9.89 -2.01 -8.58
CA GLN A 97 11.03 -2.91 -8.76
C GLN A 97 11.92 -2.94 -7.52
N LYS A 98 12.24 -1.76 -6.95
CA LYS A 98 13.01 -1.67 -5.70
C LYS A 98 12.33 -2.41 -4.56
N PHE A 99 11.01 -2.29 -4.42
CA PHE A 99 10.25 -3.06 -3.45
C PHE A 99 10.35 -4.56 -3.71
N MET A 100 10.15 -5.00 -4.96
CA MET A 100 10.21 -6.42 -5.33
C MET A 100 11.57 -7.05 -5.09
N ASP A 101 12.64 -6.38 -5.52
CA ASP A 101 14.00 -6.83 -5.31
C ASP A 101 14.30 -6.98 -3.82
N ARG A 102 13.90 -6.00 -3.01
CA ARG A 102 14.13 -6.04 -1.57
C ARG A 102 13.30 -7.13 -0.88
N ILE A 103 11.99 -7.19 -1.14
CA ILE A 103 11.11 -8.14 -0.46
C ILE A 103 11.47 -9.59 -0.82
N ILE A 104 11.95 -9.87 -2.04
CA ILE A 104 12.37 -11.20 -2.45
C ILE A 104 13.73 -11.57 -1.87
N ASN A 105 14.71 -10.66 -1.90
CA ASN A 105 16.08 -11.00 -1.53
C ASN A 105 16.36 -10.92 -0.02
N ASP A 106 15.68 -10.02 0.70
CA ASP A 106 16.02 -9.71 2.09
C ASP A 106 15.03 -10.31 3.11
N SER A 107 13.91 -10.88 2.64
CA SER A 107 12.92 -11.49 3.54
C SER A 107 13.40 -12.82 4.12
N PRO A 108 12.95 -13.19 5.33
CA PRO A 108 13.17 -14.53 5.86
C PRO A 108 12.37 -15.58 5.08
N TYR A 109 13.01 -16.73 4.85
CA TYR A 109 12.38 -17.90 4.24
C TYR A 109 12.48 -19.11 5.17
N THR A 110 11.43 -19.93 5.16
CA THR A 110 11.48 -21.26 5.78
C THR A 110 12.43 -22.18 4.99
N PRO A 111 12.92 -23.29 5.58
CA PRO A 111 13.70 -24.28 4.84
C PRO A 111 12.99 -24.87 3.62
N GLY A 112 11.65 -24.82 3.58
CA GLY A 112 10.82 -25.26 2.46
C GLY A 112 10.57 -24.20 1.38
N GLY A 113 11.15 -23.00 1.51
CA GLY A 113 11.06 -21.94 0.49
C GLY A 113 9.85 -21.00 0.63
N LEU A 114 9.05 -21.11 1.69
CA LEU A 114 7.99 -20.13 1.98
C LEU A 114 8.59 -18.83 2.55
N MET A 115 8.24 -17.67 1.98
CA MET A 115 8.50 -16.34 2.55
C MET A 115 7.70 -16.17 3.86
N TYR A 116 8.38 -15.91 4.97
CA TYR A 116 7.80 -15.92 6.33
C TYR A 116 7.84 -14.54 6.98
N LEU A 117 6.97 -13.62 6.54
CA LEU A 117 7.02 -12.22 7.01
C LEU A 117 6.50 -12.02 8.44
N ASP A 118 5.45 -12.75 8.81
CA ASP A 118 4.80 -12.61 10.11
C ASP A 118 4.19 -13.95 10.55
N PRO A 119 4.21 -14.30 11.85
CA PRO A 119 3.54 -15.51 12.35
C PRO A 119 2.01 -15.49 12.18
N TRP A 120 1.37 -14.32 12.17
CA TRP A 120 -0.06 -14.15 12.00
C TRP A 120 -0.47 -14.13 10.54
N GLY A 121 -0.85 -15.30 10.04
CA GLY A 121 -1.29 -15.45 8.65
C GLY A 121 -0.11 -15.38 7.68
N SER A 122 0.96 -16.13 7.96
CA SER A 122 2.18 -16.16 7.13
C SER A 122 1.88 -16.45 5.66
N LEU A 123 0.98 -17.39 5.38
CA LEU A 123 0.55 -17.69 4.00
C LEU A 123 -0.23 -16.53 3.35
N ARG A 124 -1.00 -15.75 4.12
CA ARG A 124 -1.65 -14.54 3.61
C ARG A 124 -0.61 -13.52 3.17
N HIS A 125 0.43 -13.30 3.98
CA HIS A 125 1.49 -12.35 3.62
C HIS A 125 2.26 -12.78 2.37
N ALA A 126 2.68 -14.05 2.30
CA ALA A 126 3.35 -14.59 1.13
C ALA A 126 2.48 -14.49 -0.14
N ASN A 127 1.19 -14.85 -0.04
CA ASN A 127 0.26 -14.75 -1.16
C ASN A 127 0.01 -13.30 -1.61
N ASN A 128 -0.08 -12.35 -0.67
CA ASN A 128 -0.25 -10.95 -1.00
C ASN A 128 0.95 -10.40 -1.77
N VAL A 129 2.18 -10.74 -1.36
CA VAL A 129 3.39 -10.36 -2.11
C VAL A 129 3.40 -11.01 -3.48
N ALA A 130 3.05 -12.31 -3.57
CA ALA A 130 2.95 -13.01 -4.84
C ALA A 130 1.92 -12.37 -5.79
N PHE A 131 0.80 -11.88 -5.26
CA PHE A 131 -0.22 -11.18 -6.05
C PHE A 131 0.30 -9.85 -6.64
N ILE A 132 1.08 -9.07 -5.87
CA ILE A 132 1.67 -7.83 -6.40
C ILE A 132 2.76 -8.14 -7.46
N ALA A 133 3.40 -9.30 -7.39
CA ALA A 133 4.47 -9.71 -8.30
C ALA A 133 3.98 -10.26 -9.66
N LEU A 134 2.70 -10.60 -9.80
CA LEU A 134 2.09 -11.19 -11.01
C LEU A 134 1.43 -10.14 -11.90
#